data_AF-A0A7X7S321-F1
#
_entry.id   AF-A0A7X7S321-F1
#
_cell.length_a   1.000
_cell.length_b   1.000
_cell.length_c   1.000
_cell.angle_alpha   90.00
_cell.angle_beta   90.00
_cell.angle_gamma   90.00
#
_symmetry.space_group_name_H-M   'P 1'
#
loop_
_entity.id
_entity.type
_entity.pdbx_description
1 polymer ?
#
loop_
_entity_poly.entity_id
_entity_poly.type
_entity_poly.pdbx_seq_one_letter_code
_entity_poly.pdbx_strand_id
1 'polypeptide(L)'
;EVNFETEDYVAVLGLVAAGLGVALVPRLILESVTHPGVRTLPLEPRSTRTVQVVTTPDLRRVPAVEATLKALCASAQELTLTDPVEQLVGS
;
A
#
# COMPACT_ATOMS: atom_id res chain seq x y z
N GLU A 1 -16.87 -15.60 6.16
CA GLU A 1 -17.47 -14.61 7.08
C GLU A 1 -16.34 -13.72 7.59
N VAL A 2 -16.56 -12.41 7.70
CA VAL A 2 -15.56 -11.44 8.17
C VAL A 2 -15.85 -11.15 9.64
N ASN A 3 -14.94 -11.51 10.53
CA ASN A 3 -15.15 -11.35 11.97
C ASN A 3 -15.02 -9.89 12.43
N PHE A 4 -14.23 -9.09 11.71
CA PHE A 4 -13.98 -7.68 12.00
C PHE A 4 -13.76 -6.90 10.70
N GLU A 5 -14.40 -5.74 10.59
CA GLU A 5 -14.28 -4.84 9.44
C GLU A 5 -13.85 -3.45 9.93
N THR A 6 -12.85 -2.88 9.26
CA THR A 6 -12.39 -1.50 9.49
C THR A 6 -11.69 -0.98 8.25
N GLU A 7 -11.74 0.34 8.04
CA GLU A 7 -11.06 1.02 6.93
C GLU A 7 -9.66 1.53 7.32
N ASP A 8 -9.30 1.49 8.61
CA ASP A 8 -8.02 1.97 9.13
C ASP A 8 -7.00 0.83 9.28
N TYR A 9 -5.91 0.91 8.52
CA TYR A 9 -4.84 -0.09 8.56
C TYR A 9 -4.07 -0.14 9.88
N VAL A 10 -4.00 0.96 10.65
CA VAL A 10 -3.43 0.93 12.00
C VAL A 10 -4.27 0.03 12.90
N ALA A 11 -5.60 0.17 12.83
CA ALA A 11 -6.52 -0.68 13.58
C ALA A 11 -6.45 -2.15 13.11
N VAL A 12 -6.38 -2.40 11.79
CA VAL A 12 -6.18 -3.76 11.24
C VAL A 12 -4.93 -4.40 11.84
N LEU A 13 -3.78 -3.71 11.81
CA LEU A 13 -2.53 -4.26 12.33
C LEU A 13 -2.59 -4.47 13.85
N GLY A 14 -3.27 -3.60 14.59
CA GLY A 14 -3.52 -3.79 16.02
C GLY A 14 -4.34 -5.04 16.33
N LEU A 15 -5.38 -5.32 15.55
CA LEU A 15 -6.19 -6.53 15.68
C LEU A 15 -5.37 -7.80 15.37
N VAL A 16 -4.55 -7.76 14.31
CA VAL A 16 -3.63 -8.87 13.98
C VAL A 16 -2.60 -9.09 15.09
N ALA A 17 -2.00 -8.02 15.61
CA ALA A 17 -1.06 -8.08 16.72
C ALA A 17 -1.69 -8.61 18.03
N ALA A 18 -2.98 -8.36 18.23
CA ALA A 18 -3.76 -8.90 19.35
C ALA A 18 -4.17 -10.37 19.15
N GLY A 19 -3.82 -11.00 18.03
CA GLY A 19 -4.12 -12.41 17.74
C GLY A 19 -5.56 -12.65 17.27
N LEU A 20 -6.28 -11.61 16.86
CA LEU A 20 -7.69 -11.72 16.44
C LEU A 20 -7.86 -12.17 14.97
N GLY A 21 -6.77 -12.40 14.26
CA GLY A 21 -6.79 -12.97 12.90
C GLY A 21 -5.59 -12.59 12.06
N VAL A 22 -5.76 -12.68 10.75
CA VAL A 22 -4.81 -12.25 9.71
C VAL A 22 -5.50 -11.29 8.75
N ALA A 23 -4.74 -10.44 8.08
CA ALA A 23 -5.28 -9.48 7.12
C ALA A 23 -4.47 -9.47 5.82
N LEU A 24 -5.18 -9.31 4.70
CA LEU A 24 -4.56 -8.98 3.42
C LEU A 24 -4.47 -7.46 3.30
N VAL A 25 -3.26 -6.93 3.10
CA VAL A 25 -3.03 -5.49 2.97
C VAL A 25 -2.28 -5.18 1.67
N PRO A 26 -2.58 -4.04 1.01
CA PRO A 26 -1.78 -3.59 -0.13
C PRO A 26 -0.35 -3.28 0.30
N ARG A 27 0.64 -3.71 -0.49
CA ARG A 27 2.07 -3.44 -0.24
C ARG A 27 2.37 -1.96 -0.01
N LEU A 28 1.66 -1.08 -0.72
CA LEU A 28 1.82 0.37 -0.60
C LEU A 28 1.64 0.91 0.84
N ILE A 29 0.78 0.29 1.63
CA ILE A 29 0.52 0.73 3.02
C ILE A 29 1.68 0.33 3.94
N LEU A 30 2.43 -0.73 3.61
CA LEU A 30 3.54 -1.20 4.43
C LEU A 30 4.72 -0.21 4.46
N GLU A 31 4.81 0.70 3.48
CA GLU A 31 5.78 1.79 3.47
C GLU A 31 5.47 2.87 4.51
N SER A 32 4.19 3.02 4.90
CA SER A 32 3.75 4.10 5.79
C SER A 32 3.36 3.61 7.19
N VAL A 33 2.88 2.37 7.32
CA VAL A 33 2.42 1.80 8.59
C VAL A 33 3.00 0.41 8.78
N THR A 34 3.65 0.21 9.92
CA THR A 34 4.11 -1.10 10.39
C THR A 34 3.75 -1.27 11.87
N HIS A 35 3.67 -2.52 12.32
CA HIS A 35 3.46 -2.84 13.73
C HIS A 35 4.48 -3.90 14.15
N PRO A 36 5.25 -3.72 15.23
CA PRO A 36 6.36 -4.61 15.59
C PRO A 36 5.92 -6.04 15.93
N GLY A 37 4.67 -6.21 16.37
CA GLY A 37 4.07 -7.52 16.62
C GLY A 37 3.50 -8.23 15.38
N VAL A 38 3.65 -7.66 14.18
CA VAL A 38 3.08 -8.22 12.94
C VAL A 38 4.21 -8.54 11.96
N ARG A 39 4.13 -9.74 11.37
CA ARG A 39 4.99 -10.14 10.25
C ARG A 39 4.19 -10.13 8.95
N THR A 40 4.81 -9.66 7.88
CA THR A 40 4.22 -9.64 6.54
C THR A 40 4.73 -10.84 5.74
N LEU A 41 3.83 -11.48 4.99
CA LEU A 41 4.15 -12.62 4.16
C LEU A 41 3.70 -12.32 2.72
N PRO A 42 4.46 -12.76 1.69
CA PRO A 42 4.02 -12.64 0.31
C PRO A 42 2.76 -13.50 0.08
N LEU A 43 1.90 -13.05 -0.84
CA LEU A 43 0.74 -13.82 -1.28
C LEU A 43 1.04 -14.56 -2.58
N GLU A 44 0.70 -15.85 -2.62
CA GLU A 44 0.79 -16.71 -3.80
C GLU A 44 -0.61 -17.30 -4.11
N PRO A 45 -1.17 -17.06 -5.32
CA PRO A 45 -0.62 -16.24 -6.39
C PRO A 45 -0.60 -14.74 -6.02
N ARG A 46 0.35 -14.01 -6.62
CA ARG A 46 0.47 -12.56 -6.41
C ARG A 46 -0.83 -11.86 -6.81
N SER A 47 -1.42 -11.12 -5.86
CA SER A 47 -2.46 -10.15 -6.17
C SER A 47 -1.82 -8.83 -6.57
N THR A 48 -2.20 -8.29 -7.73
CA THR A 48 -1.68 -7.01 -8.23
C THR A 48 -2.74 -5.93 -8.11
N ARG A 49 -2.31 -4.74 -7.71
CA ARG A 49 -3.16 -3.54 -7.66
C ARG A 49 -2.54 -2.46 -8.52
N THR A 50 -3.34 -1.87 -9.41
CA THR A 50 -2.93 -0.76 -10.26
C THR A 50 -3.53 0.53 -9.70
N VAL A 51 -2.68 1.52 -9.40
CA VAL A 51 -3.09 2.88 -9.02
C VAL A 51 -2.90 3.78 -10.24
N GLN A 52 -3.92 4.55 -10.61
CA GLN A 52 -3.90 5.41 -11.78
C GLN A 52 -4.33 6.81 -11.41
N VAL A 53 -3.70 7.80 -12.04
CA VAL A 53 -4.19 9.18 -12.05
C VAL A 53 -4.98 9.40 -13.34
N VAL A 54 -6.19 9.95 -13.22
CA VAL A 54 -7.08 10.16 -14.35
C VAL A 54 -7.44 11.64 -14.43
N THR A 55 -7.37 12.18 -15.64
CA THR A 55 -7.80 13.56 -15.94
C THR A 55 -8.34 13.62 -17.37
N THR A 56 -9.06 14.69 -17.69
CA THR A 56 -9.51 14.94 -19.07
C THR A 56 -8.44 15.68 -19.88
N PRO A 57 -8.43 15.56 -21.23
CA PRO A 57 -7.50 16.29 -22.09
C PRO A 57 -7.52 17.82 -21.87
N ASP A 58 -8.69 18.38 -21.56
CA ASP A 58 -8.85 19.82 -21.36
C ASP A 58 -8.17 20.29 -20.07
N LEU A 59 -8.31 19.53 -18.98
CA LEU A 59 -7.70 19.86 -17.70
C LEU A 59 -6.18 19.75 -17.71
N ARG A 60 -5.59 18.94 -18.61
CA ARG A 60 -4.12 18.87 -18.77
C ARG A 60 -3.49 20.22 -19.14
N ARG A 61 -4.26 21.14 -19.73
CA ARG A 61 -3.79 22.48 -20.10
C ARG A 61 -3.76 23.45 -18.92
N VAL A 62 -4.36 23.10 -17.78
CA VAL A 62 -4.34 23.93 -16.57
C VAL A 62 -3.00 23.72 -15.86
N PRO A 63 -2.19 24.77 -15.64
CA PRO A 63 -0.82 24.62 -15.10
C PRO A 63 -0.76 23.88 -13.76
N ALA A 64 -1.70 24.15 -12.84
CA ALA A 64 -1.77 23.46 -11.56
C ALA A 64 -2.07 21.96 -11.69
N VAL A 65 -2.91 21.57 -12.67
CA VAL A 65 -3.22 20.16 -12.96
C VAL A 65 -1.98 19.48 -13.53
N GLU A 66 -1.33 20.07 -14.53
CA GLU A 66 -0.12 19.51 -15.12
C GLU A 66 0.99 19.31 -14.08
N ALA A 67 1.21 20.31 -13.20
CA ALA A 67 2.17 20.21 -12.11
C ALA A 67 1.82 19.07 -11.14
N THR A 68 0.54 18.92 -10.77
CA THR A 68 0.08 17.84 -9.90
C THR A 68 0.29 16.46 -10.53
N LEU A 69 -0.03 16.30 -11.82
CA LEU A 69 0.19 15.04 -12.54
C LEU A 69 1.68 14.67 -12.58
N LYS A 70 2.56 15.65 -12.85
CA LYS A 70 4.01 15.44 -12.84
C LYS A 70 4.51 15.01 -11.46
N ALA A 71 4.06 15.69 -10.41
CA ALA A 71 4.42 15.35 -9.02
C ALA A 71 3.96 13.94 -8.65
N LEU A 72 2.70 13.57 -8.95
CA LEU A 72 2.18 12.23 -8.68
C LEU A 72 2.98 11.14 -9.43
N CYS A 73 3.31 11.36 -10.71
CA CYS A 73 4.12 10.42 -11.48
C CYS A 73 5.54 10.29 -10.94
N ALA A 74 6.18 11.40 -10.55
CA ALA A 74 7.50 11.39 -9.94
C ALA A 74 7.49 10.61 -8.61
N SER A 75 6.54 10.90 -7.72
CA SER A 75 6.41 10.16 -6.45
C SER A 75 6.14 8.67 -6.68
N ALA A 76 5.35 8.31 -7.70
CA ALA A 76 5.11 6.91 -8.04
C ALA A 76 6.38 6.19 -8.54
N GLN A 77 7.28 6.90 -9.22
CA GLN A 77 8.56 6.35 -9.68
C GLN A 77 9.58 6.20 -8.54
N GLU A 78 9.52 7.06 -7.54
CA GLU A 78 10.38 7.00 -6.35
C GLU A 78 9.98 5.86 -5.39
N LEU A 79 8.72 5.40 -5.45
CA LEU A 79 8.23 4.25 -4.67
C LEU A 79 8.93 2.95 -5.10
N THR A 80 10.08 2.69 -4.51
CA THR A 80 10.76 1.39 -4.56
C THR A 80 10.11 0.48 -3.53
N LEU A 81 9.02 -0.19 -3.92
CA LEU A 81 8.38 -1.16 -3.04
C LEU A 81 9.24 -2.44 -2.99
N THR A 82 10.08 -2.57 -1.97
CA THR A 82 10.92 -3.75 -1.75
C THR A 82 10.06 -4.99 -1.54
N ASP A 83 10.51 -6.13 -2.06
CA ASP A 83 9.80 -7.39 -1.83
C ASP A 83 10.00 -7.83 -0.36
N PRO A 84 8.93 -8.09 0.41
CA PRO A 84 9.04 -8.49 1.82
C PRO A 84 9.77 -9.84 2.01
N VAL A 85 10.04 -10.58 0.92
CA VAL A 85 10.83 -11.82 0.95
C VAL A 85 12.29 -11.55 1.33
N GLU A 86 12.86 -10.40 0.96
CA GLU A 86 14.25 -10.05 1.33
C GLU A 86 14.42 -9.82 2.83
N GLN A 87 13.37 -9.41 3.55
CA GLN A 87 13.42 -9.18 5.00
C GLN A 87 13.42 -10.47 5.84
N LEU A 88 13.04 -11.62 5.26
CA LEU A 88 12.98 -12.91 5.96
C LEU A 88 14.28 -13.71 5.89
N VAL A 89 15.21 -13.38 4.98
CA VAL A 89 16.46 -14.13 4.78
C VAL A 89 17.60 -13.61 5.68
N GLY A 90 17.37 -12.50 6.41
CA GLY A 90 18.40 -11.82 7.21
C GLY A 90 18.29 -11.95 8.74
N SER A 91 17.47 -12.85 9.29
CA SER A 91 17.33 -13.04 10.75
C SER A 91 17.66 -14.46 11.20
#